data_AF-A0A537NDY7-F1
#
_entry.id   AF-A0A537NDY7-F1
#
_cell.length_a   1.000
_cell.length_b   1.000
_cell.length_c   1.000
_cell.angle_alpha   90.00
_cell.angle_beta   90.00
_cell.angle_gamma   90.00
#
_symmetry.space_group_name_H-M   'P 1'
#
loop_
_entity.id
_entity.type
_entity.pdbx_description
1 polymer ?
#
loop_
_entity_poly.entity_id
_entity_poly.type
_entity_poly.pdbx_seq_one_letter_code
_entity_poly.pdbx_strand_id
1 'polypeptide(L)'
;MFSIRKAAGIGLAAAGLVLVGLAPSWPQAATPAAPAAPAEGAPSQPGDPFGEEVMMTPKPIVYLKGTATWDSAYDSIVDAFRSVRGFIDREKLKADGPPITIYLATDDTGFQFQAAIPIAEPPKDAPRGDLAVGKSPEGRALKFVHRGSYDGMDTTYDAITNYLDQKGLEAKDLFIEQYVTDPVTTPEDKLVIEVFVPVK
;
A
#
# COMPACT_ATOMS: atom_id res chain seq x y z
N MET A 1 10.21 8.54 -8.41
CA MET A 1 10.73 8.98 -9.73
C MET A 1 9.94 8.37 -10.90
N PHE A 2 8.91 9.08 -11.35
CA PHE A 2 8.19 8.83 -12.59
C PHE A 2 9.13 8.92 -13.81
N SER A 3 9.24 7.85 -14.61
CA SER A 3 9.76 7.99 -15.98
C SER A 3 9.25 6.89 -16.92
N ILE A 4 8.32 7.28 -17.78
CA ILE A 4 7.84 6.50 -18.92
C ILE A 4 8.96 6.47 -19.98
N ARG A 5 9.50 5.30 -20.31
CA ARG A 5 10.35 5.13 -21.50
C ARG A 5 9.73 4.16 -22.51
N LYS A 6 9.49 4.74 -23.69
CA LYS A 6 8.98 4.15 -24.93
C LYS A 6 9.92 3.08 -25.49
N ALA A 7 9.33 2.08 -26.13
CA ALA A 7 9.97 1.05 -26.94
C ALA A 7 10.59 1.61 -28.25
N ALA A 8 11.64 0.95 -28.77
CA ALA A 8 11.82 0.57 -30.19
C ALA A 8 13.24 0.02 -30.51
N GLY A 9 13.30 -1.10 -31.25
CA GLY A 9 14.01 -1.14 -32.55
C GLY A 9 15.48 -1.63 -32.65
N ILE A 10 15.65 -2.91 -33.01
CA ILE A 10 16.45 -3.51 -34.12
C ILE A 10 17.89 -3.01 -34.40
N GLY A 11 18.84 -3.96 -34.50
CA GLY A 11 20.10 -3.78 -35.25
C GLY A 11 20.96 -5.06 -35.40
N LEU A 12 21.07 -5.56 -36.64
CA LEU A 12 21.92 -6.68 -37.12
C LEU A 12 23.44 -6.35 -37.13
N ALA A 13 24.30 -7.37 -37.05
CA ALA A 13 25.46 -7.57 -37.93
C ALA A 13 26.12 -8.96 -37.79
N ALA A 14 26.66 -9.48 -38.90
CA ALA A 14 27.07 -10.87 -39.15
C ALA A 14 28.60 -11.08 -39.22
N ALA A 15 29.07 -12.35 -39.16
CA ALA A 15 29.94 -13.01 -40.16
C ALA A 15 30.68 -14.25 -39.59
N GLY A 16 30.68 -15.36 -40.35
CA GLY A 16 31.57 -16.52 -40.10
C GLY A 16 31.12 -17.80 -40.83
N LEU A 17 31.75 -18.12 -41.96
CA LEU A 17 31.53 -19.31 -42.80
C LEU A 17 32.38 -20.50 -42.31
N VAL A 18 31.79 -21.69 -42.09
CA VAL A 18 32.44 -23.02 -42.25
C VAL A 18 31.39 -24.05 -42.69
N LEU A 19 31.72 -24.83 -43.72
CA LEU A 19 30.93 -25.91 -44.33
C LEU A 19 31.08 -27.24 -43.58
N VAL A 20 30.04 -28.09 -43.63
CA VAL A 20 30.01 -29.57 -43.79
C VAL A 20 28.94 -30.22 -42.90
N GLY A 21 27.98 -30.93 -43.52
CA GLY A 21 27.07 -31.86 -42.86
C GLY A 21 25.60 -31.74 -43.28
N LEU A 22 25.19 -32.51 -44.29
CA LEU A 22 23.79 -32.61 -44.73
C LEU A 22 22.97 -33.51 -43.79
N ALA A 23 22.06 -32.92 -43.02
CA ALA A 23 20.91 -33.58 -42.42
C ALA A 23 19.67 -32.70 -42.68
N PRO A 24 18.47 -33.27 -42.92
CA PRO A 24 17.25 -32.48 -43.08
C PRO A 24 16.81 -31.93 -41.72
N SER A 25 17.27 -30.73 -41.38
CA SER A 25 16.79 -29.96 -40.24
C SER A 25 15.47 -29.30 -40.60
N TRP A 26 14.37 -29.82 -40.06
CA TRP A 26 13.11 -29.09 -40.03
C TRP A 26 13.30 -27.77 -39.25
N PRO A 27 12.68 -26.65 -39.68
CA PRO A 27 12.72 -25.42 -38.91
C PRO A 27 11.94 -25.63 -37.61
N GLN A 28 12.66 -25.74 -36.50
CA GLN A 28 12.06 -25.65 -35.18
C GLN A 28 11.59 -24.21 -35.03
N ALA A 29 10.27 -24.01 -35.12
CA ALA A 29 9.65 -22.73 -34.82
C ALA A 29 10.17 -22.26 -33.45
N ALA A 30 10.66 -21.02 -33.40
CA ALA A 30 11.07 -20.39 -32.16
C ALA A 30 9.89 -20.49 -31.19
N THR A 31 10.08 -21.22 -30.09
CA THR A 31 9.13 -21.22 -28.98
C THR A 31 8.94 -19.75 -28.59
N PRO A 32 7.71 -19.20 -28.58
CA PRO A 32 7.49 -17.89 -28.01
C PRO A 32 8.04 -17.93 -26.58
N ALA A 33 8.91 -16.99 -26.24
CA ALA A 33 9.28 -16.78 -24.85
C ALA A 33 7.98 -16.68 -24.05
N ALA A 34 7.80 -17.60 -23.09
CA ALA A 34 6.70 -17.53 -22.16
C ALA A 34 6.65 -16.10 -21.58
N PRO A 35 5.46 -15.51 -21.39
CA PRO A 35 5.34 -14.24 -20.68
C PRO A 35 6.13 -14.35 -19.39
N ALA A 36 6.99 -13.36 -19.11
CA ALA A 36 7.66 -13.25 -17.84
C ALA A 36 6.62 -13.46 -16.73
N ALA A 37 6.91 -14.37 -15.81
CA ALA A 37 6.08 -14.57 -14.63
C ALA A 37 5.83 -13.20 -13.97
N PRO A 38 4.63 -12.94 -13.43
CA PRO A 38 4.39 -11.74 -12.63
C PRO A 38 5.48 -11.66 -11.57
N ALA A 39 6.07 -10.46 -11.39
CA ALA A 39 6.95 -10.18 -10.27
C ALA A 39 6.32 -10.77 -9.00
N GLU A 40 7.10 -11.55 -8.25
CA GLU A 40 6.65 -12.13 -6.97
C GLU A 40 6.05 -11.00 -6.13
N GLY A 41 4.72 -10.98 -6.07
CA GLY A 41 3.98 -10.00 -5.30
C GLY A 41 4.24 -10.20 -3.81
N ALA A 42 3.88 -9.18 -3.03
CA ALA A 42 3.90 -9.23 -1.57
C ALA A 42 3.29 -10.56 -1.05
N PRO A 43 3.75 -11.08 0.10
CA PRO A 43 3.25 -12.33 0.66
C PRO A 43 1.73 -12.26 0.84
N SER A 44 1.00 -12.85 -0.10
CA SER A 44 -0.46 -12.94 -0.08
C SER A 44 -0.80 -14.39 0.25
N GLN A 45 -1.65 -14.61 1.26
CA GLN A 45 -2.11 -15.96 1.54
C GLN A 45 -3.19 -16.34 0.52
N PRO A 46 -3.28 -17.62 0.11
CA PRO A 46 -4.38 -18.08 -0.75
C PRO A 46 -5.73 -17.71 -0.13
N GLY A 47 -6.47 -16.82 -0.79
CA GLY A 47 -7.78 -16.33 -0.35
C GLY A 47 -7.81 -14.91 0.21
N ASP A 48 -6.68 -14.23 0.37
CA ASP A 48 -6.70 -12.79 0.70
C ASP A 48 -7.34 -12.00 -0.47
N PRO A 49 -8.32 -11.13 -0.19
CA PRO A 49 -8.96 -10.33 -1.23
C PRO A 49 -7.97 -9.32 -1.82
N PHE A 50 -7.90 -9.28 -3.15
CA PHE A 50 -7.11 -8.30 -3.89
C PHE A 50 -8.02 -7.44 -4.76
N GLY A 51 -8.34 -6.24 -4.29
CA GLY A 51 -9.24 -5.31 -4.96
C GLY A 51 -10.71 -5.62 -4.72
N GLU A 52 -11.07 -6.02 -3.50
CA GLU A 52 -12.47 -6.19 -3.07
C GLU A 52 -13.13 -4.83 -2.92
N GLU A 53 -14.29 -4.62 -3.54
CA GLU A 53 -15.06 -3.39 -3.38
C GLU A 53 -15.74 -3.34 -2.00
N VAL A 54 -15.52 -2.24 -1.28
CA VAL A 54 -16.05 -2.02 0.05
C VAL A 54 -16.65 -0.62 0.18
N MET A 55 -17.63 -0.49 1.07
CA MET A 55 -18.18 0.80 1.47
C MET A 55 -17.60 1.16 2.85
N MET A 56 -16.73 2.16 2.90
CA MET A 56 -16.18 2.68 4.15
C MET A 56 -17.24 3.48 4.88
N THR A 57 -17.44 3.19 6.16
CA THR A 57 -18.36 3.92 7.03
C THR A 57 -17.56 4.86 7.94
N PRO A 58 -17.97 6.14 8.06
CA PRO A 58 -17.24 7.09 8.89
C PRO A 58 -17.41 6.72 10.37
N LYS A 59 -16.28 6.62 11.08
CA LYS A 59 -16.24 6.45 12.54
C LYS A 59 -15.63 7.67 13.21
N PRO A 60 -16.03 8.02 14.44
CA PRO A 60 -15.29 8.98 15.24
C PRO A 60 -13.86 8.50 15.45
N ILE A 61 -12.88 9.38 15.24
CA ILE A 61 -11.45 9.07 15.40
C ILE A 61 -10.78 10.13 16.27
N VAL A 62 -9.82 9.71 17.08
CA VAL A 62 -8.75 10.60 17.57
C VAL A 62 -7.57 10.41 16.64
N TYR A 63 -6.96 11.49 16.19
CA TYR A 63 -5.82 11.43 15.29
C TYR A 63 -4.74 12.45 15.62
N LEU A 64 -3.51 12.12 15.27
CA LEU A 64 -2.36 13.02 15.27
C LEU A 64 -1.94 13.28 13.83
N LYS A 65 -1.73 14.54 13.47
CA LYS A 65 -1.17 14.92 12.16
C LYS A 65 0.35 14.84 12.20
N GLY A 66 0.95 14.27 11.17
CA GLY A 66 2.39 14.15 11.05
C GLY A 66 2.89 14.30 9.62
N THR A 67 4.20 14.46 9.52
CA THR A 67 4.98 14.39 8.27
C THR A 67 6.15 13.45 8.49
N ALA A 68 6.46 12.61 7.51
CA ALA A 68 7.60 11.70 7.58
C ALA A 68 8.29 11.62 6.21
N THR A 69 9.57 11.24 6.23
CA THR A 69 10.29 10.81 5.03
C THR A 69 10.12 9.31 4.83
N TRP A 70 10.39 8.81 3.64
CA TRP A 70 10.32 7.37 3.35
C TRP A 70 11.25 6.54 4.26
N ASP A 71 12.46 7.05 4.52
CA ASP A 71 13.45 6.39 5.42
C ASP A 71 12.99 6.27 6.88
N SER A 72 12.04 7.12 7.32
CA SER A 72 11.56 7.18 8.70
C SER A 72 10.07 6.90 8.82
N ALA A 73 9.46 6.34 7.76
CA ALA A 73 8.03 6.23 7.60
C ALA A 73 7.40 5.40 8.73
N TYR A 74 7.88 4.17 8.91
CA TYR A 74 7.34 3.25 9.89
C TYR A 74 7.49 3.76 11.32
N ASP A 75 8.70 4.17 11.70
CA ASP A 75 9.00 4.70 13.03
C ASP A 75 8.12 5.93 13.36
N SER A 76 7.98 6.87 12.42
CA SER A 76 7.16 8.06 12.60
C SER A 76 5.67 7.73 12.80
N ILE A 77 5.15 6.76 12.05
CA ILE A 77 3.77 6.28 12.17
C ILE A 77 3.57 5.58 13.53
N VAL A 78 4.50 4.71 13.93
CA VAL A 78 4.45 4.01 15.23
C VAL A 78 4.47 4.99 16.39
N ASP A 79 5.35 6.00 16.36
CA ASP A 79 5.43 7.03 17.40
C ASP A 79 4.16 7.90 17.47
N ALA A 80 3.56 8.21 16.32
CA ALA A 80 2.27 8.87 16.26
C ALA A 80 1.17 8.00 16.89
N PHE A 81 1.14 6.70 16.63
CA PHE A 81 0.19 5.78 17.28
C PHE A 81 0.40 5.68 18.79
N ARG A 82 1.65 5.66 19.28
CA ARG A 82 1.95 5.72 20.73
C ARG A 82 1.36 6.98 21.35
N SER A 83 1.47 8.11 20.67
CA SER A 83 0.95 9.41 21.13
C SER A 83 -0.58 9.43 21.18
N VAL A 84 -1.26 8.96 20.12
CA VAL A 84 -2.72 8.85 20.07
C VAL A 84 -3.22 7.89 21.15
N ARG A 85 -2.55 6.74 21.34
CA ARG A 85 -2.91 5.77 22.37
C ARG A 85 -2.75 6.33 23.77
N GLY A 86 -1.65 7.03 24.03
CA GLY A 86 -1.42 7.69 25.32
C GLY A 86 -2.49 8.73 25.66
N PHE A 87 -3.06 9.41 24.66
CA PHE A 87 -4.22 10.29 24.86
C PHE A 87 -5.50 9.50 25.17
N ILE A 88 -5.81 8.47 24.38
CA ILE A 88 -6.98 7.61 24.58
C ILE A 88 -6.98 7.01 25.99
N ASP A 89 -5.84 6.49 26.45
CA ASP A 89 -5.71 5.87 27.77
C ASP A 89 -5.85 6.90 28.91
N ARG A 90 -5.28 8.11 28.74
CA ARG A 90 -5.38 9.20 29.73
C ARG A 90 -6.82 9.69 29.90
N GLU A 91 -7.51 9.89 28.79
CA GLU A 91 -8.90 10.35 28.75
C GLU A 91 -9.90 9.20 29.00
N LYS A 92 -9.40 7.97 29.18
CA LYS A 92 -10.19 6.75 29.40
C LYS A 92 -11.23 6.50 28.30
N LEU A 93 -10.86 6.83 27.06
CA LEU A 93 -11.70 6.61 25.90
C LEU A 93 -11.67 5.13 25.49
N LYS A 94 -12.76 4.66 24.90
CA LYS A 94 -12.85 3.30 24.38
C LYS A 94 -12.56 3.29 22.89
N ALA A 95 -11.51 2.56 22.47
CA ALA A 95 -11.26 2.29 21.06
C ALA A 95 -12.37 1.43 20.45
N ASP A 96 -12.73 1.70 19.19
CA ASP A 96 -13.79 1.04 18.42
C ASP A 96 -13.29 0.51 17.06
N GLY A 97 -12.02 0.11 17.01
CA GLY A 97 -11.44 -0.48 15.81
C GLY A 97 -9.92 -0.51 15.81
N PRO A 98 -9.34 -1.13 14.78
CA PRO A 98 -7.90 -1.10 14.54
C PRO A 98 -7.39 0.32 14.27
N PRO A 99 -6.11 0.61 14.59
CA PRO A 99 -5.46 1.85 14.18
C PRO A 99 -5.47 2.01 12.66
N ILE A 100 -5.56 3.26 12.20
CA ILE A 100 -5.53 3.60 10.78
C ILE A 100 -4.52 4.72 10.51
N THR A 101 -3.77 4.63 9.43
CA THR A 101 -2.99 5.73 8.85
C THR A 101 -3.74 6.24 7.64
N ILE A 102 -3.99 7.54 7.59
CA ILE A 102 -4.64 8.22 6.45
C ILE A 102 -3.59 9.11 5.80
N TYR A 103 -3.14 8.75 4.59
CA TYR A 103 -2.18 9.54 3.82
C TYR A 103 -2.90 10.66 3.08
N LEU A 104 -2.57 11.89 3.44
CA LEU A 104 -3.20 13.11 2.91
C LEU A 104 -2.49 13.67 1.68
N ALA A 105 -1.17 13.48 1.62
CA ALA A 105 -0.33 13.89 0.51
C ALA A 105 0.96 13.08 0.53
N THR A 106 1.48 12.74 -0.64
CA THR A 106 2.73 11.97 -0.82
C THR A 106 3.53 12.57 -1.97
N ASP A 107 4.85 12.63 -1.84
CA ASP A 107 5.77 13.03 -2.91
C ASP A 107 7.05 12.18 -2.90
N ASP A 108 8.02 12.47 -3.78
CA ASP A 108 9.27 11.70 -3.87
C ASP A 108 10.14 11.79 -2.59
N THR A 109 9.85 12.69 -1.65
CA THR A 109 10.64 12.93 -0.43
C THR A 109 9.98 12.44 0.85
N GLY A 110 8.64 12.31 0.85
CA GLY A 110 7.91 11.83 2.00
C GLY A 110 6.41 12.03 1.87
N PHE A 111 5.75 12.15 3.01
CA PHE A 111 4.29 12.22 3.07
C PHE A 111 3.76 12.96 4.29
N GLN A 112 2.53 13.43 4.16
CA GLN A 112 1.68 13.96 5.21
C GLN A 112 0.62 12.93 5.56
N PHE A 113 0.44 12.65 6.85
CA PHE A 113 -0.48 11.62 7.31
C PHE A 113 -1.26 12.02 8.56
N GLN A 114 -2.31 11.27 8.81
CA GLN A 114 -3.00 11.21 10.11
C GLN A 114 -2.88 9.79 10.65
N ALA A 115 -2.19 9.62 11.77
CA ALA A 115 -2.30 8.38 12.54
C ALA A 115 -3.52 8.51 13.44
N ALA A 116 -4.46 7.59 13.31
CA ALA A 116 -5.76 7.68 13.97
C ALA A 116 -6.18 6.36 14.61
N ILE A 117 -6.95 6.45 15.68
CA ILE A 117 -7.59 5.30 16.32
C ILE A 117 -9.10 5.58 16.39
N PRO A 118 -9.95 4.71 15.82
CA PRO A 118 -11.40 4.80 15.98
C PRO A 118 -11.79 4.70 17.45
N ILE A 119 -12.75 5.53 17.86
CA ILE A 119 -13.26 5.60 19.23
C ILE A 119 -14.78 5.47 19.24
N ALA A 120 -15.32 4.84 20.28
CA ALA A 120 -16.76 4.59 20.41
C ALA A 120 -17.55 5.89 20.55
N GLU A 121 -17.01 6.85 21.30
CA GLU A 121 -17.62 8.15 21.56
C GLU A 121 -16.54 9.24 21.56
N PRO A 122 -16.82 10.43 20.97
CA PRO A 122 -15.93 11.59 21.05
C PRO A 122 -15.58 11.95 22.50
N PRO A 123 -14.35 12.42 22.78
CA PRO A 123 -14.01 12.93 24.11
C PRO A 123 -14.88 14.14 24.45
N LYS A 124 -15.15 14.31 25.75
CA LYS A 124 -15.91 15.47 26.26
C LYS A 124 -15.17 16.78 26.03
N ASP A 125 -13.85 16.74 26.21
CA ASP A 125 -12.95 17.86 25.99
C ASP A 125 -12.14 17.63 24.70
N ALA A 126 -11.98 18.69 23.91
CA ALA A 126 -11.16 18.61 22.71
C ALA A 126 -9.68 18.37 23.09
N PRO A 127 -8.95 17.51 22.34
CA PRO A 127 -7.51 17.39 22.51
C PRO A 127 -6.82 18.73 22.21
N ARG A 128 -5.61 18.91 22.76
CA ARG A 128 -4.79 20.10 22.55
C ARG A 128 -3.53 19.74 21.75
N GLY A 129 -2.94 20.73 21.08
CA GLY A 129 -1.74 20.55 20.27
C GLY A 129 -2.07 19.86 18.94
N ASP A 130 -1.22 18.91 18.54
CA ASP A 130 -1.31 18.23 17.24
C ASP A 130 -2.30 17.07 17.20
N LEU A 131 -2.90 16.73 18.35
CA LEU A 131 -4.01 15.80 18.47
C LEU A 131 -5.33 16.49 18.18
N ALA A 132 -6.22 15.81 17.46
CA ALA A 132 -7.55 16.28 17.15
C ALA A 132 -8.56 15.13 17.07
N VAL A 133 -9.84 15.49 17.07
CA VAL A 133 -10.96 14.55 16.86
C VAL A 133 -11.56 14.84 15.49
N GLY A 134 -11.96 13.79 14.78
CA GLY A 134 -12.60 13.90 13.48
C GLY A 134 -13.41 12.67 13.14
N LYS A 135 -13.65 12.49 11.84
CA LYS A 135 -14.26 11.29 11.28
C LYS A 135 -13.26 10.60 10.37
N SER A 136 -13.25 9.28 10.37
CA SER A 136 -12.53 8.51 9.35
C SER A 136 -13.12 8.77 7.96
N PRO A 137 -12.33 8.56 6.89
CA PRO A 137 -12.82 8.63 5.53
C PRO A 137 -14.02 7.71 5.29
N GLU A 138 -14.88 8.10 4.36
CA GLU A 138 -16.09 7.37 3.99
C GLU A 138 -16.21 7.19 2.48
N GLY A 139 -17.13 6.32 2.08
CA GLY A 139 -17.48 6.08 0.69
C GLY A 139 -16.83 4.83 0.11
N ARG A 140 -16.97 4.68 -1.20
CA ARG A 140 -16.53 3.50 -1.93
C ARG A 140 -15.00 3.45 -2.04
N ALA A 141 -14.44 2.28 -1.74
CA ALA A 141 -13.01 2.00 -1.88
C ALA A 141 -12.79 0.57 -2.35
N LEU A 142 -11.59 0.30 -2.84
CA LEU A 142 -11.07 -1.05 -3.02
C LEU A 142 -10.19 -1.42 -1.84
N LYS A 143 -10.34 -2.63 -1.32
CA LYS A 143 -9.57 -3.19 -0.22
C LYS A 143 -8.54 -4.20 -0.76
N PHE A 144 -7.33 -4.09 -0.23
CA PHE A 144 -6.19 -4.96 -0.50
C PHE A 144 -5.56 -5.36 0.83
N VAL A 145 -4.91 -6.50 0.89
CA VAL A 145 -4.25 -6.99 2.11
C VAL A 145 -2.75 -7.12 1.87
N HIS A 146 -1.98 -6.47 2.72
CA HIS A 146 -0.54 -6.67 2.86
C HIS A 146 -0.27 -7.55 4.09
N ARG A 147 0.62 -8.53 3.94
CA ARG A 147 1.16 -9.30 5.06
C ARG A 147 2.68 -9.36 4.94
N GLY A 148 3.38 -9.00 6.00
CA GLY A 148 4.84 -8.98 6.02
C GLY A 148 5.39 -7.71 6.63
N SER A 149 6.65 -7.40 6.34
CA SER A 149 7.33 -6.19 6.78
C SER A 149 6.76 -4.94 6.14
N TYR A 150 6.78 -3.83 6.89
CA TYR A 150 6.40 -2.52 6.35
C TYR A 150 7.24 -2.15 5.11
N ASP A 151 8.52 -2.53 5.06
CA ASP A 151 9.39 -2.37 3.88
C ASP A 151 8.82 -3.04 2.61
N GLY A 152 8.00 -4.09 2.75
CA GLY A 152 7.33 -4.75 1.63
C GLY A 152 6.12 -4.00 1.08
N MET A 153 5.71 -2.89 1.70
CA MET A 153 4.53 -2.11 1.30
C MET A 153 4.68 -1.54 -0.12
N ASP A 154 5.89 -1.17 -0.55
CA ASP A 154 6.16 -0.68 -1.90
C ASP A 154 5.69 -1.70 -2.96
N THR A 155 5.97 -2.98 -2.73
CA THR A 155 5.53 -4.06 -3.64
C THR A 155 4.01 -4.18 -3.66
N THR A 156 3.34 -3.96 -2.53
CA THR A 156 1.87 -3.93 -2.47
C THR A 156 1.30 -2.74 -3.23
N TYR A 157 1.86 -1.54 -3.08
CA TYR A 157 1.41 -0.35 -3.80
C TYR A 157 1.62 -0.46 -5.32
N ASP A 158 2.72 -1.06 -5.77
CA ASP A 158 2.95 -1.37 -7.18
C ASP A 158 1.88 -2.33 -7.72
N ALA A 159 1.55 -3.38 -6.97
CA ALA A 159 0.53 -4.35 -7.37
C ALA A 159 -0.87 -3.71 -7.41
N ILE A 160 -1.20 -2.84 -6.45
CA ILE A 160 -2.46 -2.07 -6.41
C ILE A 160 -2.57 -1.18 -7.65
N THR A 161 -1.51 -0.43 -7.96
CA THR A 161 -1.49 0.50 -9.11
C THR A 161 -1.73 -0.26 -10.42
N ASN A 162 -1.01 -1.37 -10.62
CA ASN A 162 -1.21 -2.23 -11.79
C ASN A 162 -2.64 -2.78 -11.88
N TYR A 163 -3.27 -3.12 -10.75
CA TYR A 163 -4.64 -3.60 -10.71
C TYR A 163 -5.64 -2.51 -11.12
N LEU A 164 -5.48 -1.30 -10.59
CA LEU A 164 -6.32 -0.15 -10.95
C LEU A 164 -6.21 0.17 -12.45
N ASP A 165 -5.00 0.18 -13.00
CA ASP A 165 -4.75 0.42 -14.43
C ASP A 165 -5.43 -0.64 -15.31
N GLN A 166 -5.29 -1.92 -14.96
CA GLN A 166 -5.93 -3.02 -15.70
C GLN A 166 -7.46 -2.93 -15.67
N LYS A 167 -8.03 -2.38 -14.60
CA LYS A 167 -9.48 -2.20 -14.44
C LYS A 167 -9.98 -0.86 -14.98
N GLY A 168 -9.08 0.04 -15.41
CA GLY A 168 -9.42 1.39 -15.81
C GLY A 168 -10.06 2.21 -14.69
N LEU A 169 -9.66 1.96 -13.45
CA LEU A 169 -10.16 2.66 -12.26
C LEU A 169 -9.21 3.78 -11.86
N GLU A 170 -9.76 4.94 -11.53
CA GLU A 170 -8.98 6.05 -11.00
C GLU A 170 -9.13 6.13 -9.47
N ALA A 171 -8.00 6.07 -8.76
CA ALA A 171 -7.95 6.36 -7.34
C ALA A 171 -8.16 7.87 -7.07
N LYS A 172 -8.61 8.18 -5.85
CA LYS A 172 -8.52 9.53 -5.29
C LYS A 172 -7.11 9.75 -4.72
N ASP A 173 -6.77 11.01 -4.45
CA ASP A 173 -5.52 11.39 -3.78
C ASP A 173 -5.58 11.12 -2.26
N LEU A 174 -5.97 9.91 -1.88
CA LEU A 174 -6.17 9.50 -0.49
C LEU A 174 -5.91 7.99 -0.38
N PHE A 175 -5.07 7.58 0.54
CA PHE A 175 -4.84 6.17 0.86
C PHE A 175 -5.06 5.95 2.35
N ILE A 176 -5.67 4.83 2.71
CA ILE A 176 -5.85 4.45 4.11
C ILE A 176 -5.20 3.08 4.34
N GLU A 177 -4.31 3.00 5.32
CA GLU A 177 -3.83 1.75 5.87
C GLU A 177 -4.53 1.47 7.19
N GLN A 178 -5.08 0.29 7.35
CA GLN A 178 -5.66 -0.19 8.60
C GLN A 178 -4.85 -1.36 9.13
N TYR A 179 -4.33 -1.21 10.34
CA TYR A 179 -3.44 -2.21 10.94
C TYR A 179 -4.28 -3.23 11.71
N VAL A 180 -4.54 -4.39 11.08
CA VAL A 180 -5.28 -5.51 11.69
C VAL A 180 -4.49 -6.07 12.87
N THR A 181 -3.16 -6.13 12.73
CA THR A 181 -2.23 -6.36 13.84
C THR A 181 -1.74 -5.03 14.40
N ASP A 182 -1.57 -4.91 15.72
CA ASP A 182 -1.10 -3.67 16.35
C ASP A 182 0.34 -3.34 15.92
N PRO A 183 0.59 -2.21 15.23
CA PRO A 183 1.91 -1.86 14.72
C PRO A 183 2.91 -1.47 15.81
N VAL A 184 2.44 -1.23 17.04
CA VAL A 184 3.29 -0.84 18.17
C VAL A 184 3.90 -2.05 18.88
N THR A 185 3.21 -3.20 18.82
CA THR A 185 3.54 -4.41 19.60
C THR A 185 3.82 -5.63 18.73
N THR A 186 3.38 -5.64 17.48
CA THR A 186 3.64 -6.73 16.53
C THR A 186 5.01 -6.54 15.89
N PRO A 187 5.83 -7.61 15.77
CA PRO A 187 7.04 -7.57 14.96
C PRO A 187 6.74 -7.09 13.54
N GLU A 188 7.62 -6.26 12.98
CA GLU A 188 7.41 -5.66 11.67
C GLU A 188 7.18 -6.70 10.58
N ASP A 189 7.88 -7.84 10.61
CA ASP A 189 7.77 -8.94 9.64
C ASP A 189 6.45 -9.72 9.69
N LYS A 190 5.56 -9.39 10.64
CA LYS A 190 4.29 -10.07 10.89
C LYS A 190 3.10 -9.13 10.83
N LEU A 191 3.27 -7.93 10.27
CA LEU A 191 2.18 -6.99 10.13
C LEU A 191 1.13 -7.54 9.15
N VAL A 192 -0.13 -7.29 9.48
CA VAL A 192 -1.26 -7.47 8.57
C VAL A 192 -1.93 -6.11 8.43
N ILE A 193 -1.87 -5.57 7.22
CA ILE A 193 -2.33 -4.22 6.90
C ILE A 193 -3.37 -4.32 5.79
N GLU A 194 -4.56 -3.80 6.03
CA GLU A 194 -5.58 -3.62 5.00
C GLU A 194 -5.40 -2.24 4.38
N VAL A 195 -5.12 -2.19 3.09
CA VAL A 195 -4.98 -0.97 2.31
C VAL A 195 -6.31 -0.69 1.61
N PHE A 196 -6.89 0.47 1.89
CA PHE A 196 -8.09 0.97 1.25
C PHE A 196 -7.73 2.09 0.27
N VAL A 197 -8.18 1.93 -0.98
CA VAL A 197 -8.01 2.89 -2.05
C VAL A 197 -9.38 3.41 -2.49
N PRO A 198 -9.80 4.59 -2.02
CA PRO A 198 -10.97 5.28 -2.52
C PRO A 198 -10.86 5.52 -4.03
N VAL A 199 -11.92 5.17 -4.77
CA VAL A 199 -12.00 5.33 -6.23
C VAL A 199 -13.01 6.42 -6.59
N LYS A 200 -12.87 7.01 -7.79
CA LYS A 200 -13.79 8.03 -8.31
C LYS A 200 -15.13 7.47 -8.76
#